data_AF-A0A7C3T3B4-F1
#
_entry.id   AF-A0A7C3T3B4-F1
#
_cell.length_a   1.000
_cell.length_b   1.000
_cell.length_c   1.000
_cell.angle_alpha   90.00
_cell.angle_beta   90.00
_cell.angle_gamma   90.00
#
_symmetry.space_group_name_H-M   'P 1'
#
loop_
_entity.id
_entity.type
_entity.pdbx_description
1 polymer ?
#
loop_
_entity_poly.entity_id
_entity_poly.type
_entity_poly.pdbx_seq_one_letter_code
_entity_poly.pdbx_strand_id
1 'polypeptide(L)' 'MISRICILGLRFHARHGCLPEEREKGQEFVLDAEIYYDAREAALGDDLGRAVD' A
#
# COMPACT_ATOMS: atom_id res chain seq x y z
N MET A 1 -6.28 5.33 19.46
CA MET A 1 -6.33 3.87 19.23
C MET A 1 -5.54 3.64 17.96
N ILE A 2 -4.26 3.28 18.09
CA ILE A 2 -3.45 2.99 16.91
C ILE A 2 -3.90 1.66 16.33
N SER A 3 -4.31 1.68 15.08
CA SER A 3 -4.68 0.51 14.30
C SER A 3 -3.61 0.23 13.26
N ARG A 4 -3.49 -1.05 12.87
CA ARG A 4 -2.60 -1.52 11.82
C ARG A 4 -3.42 -2.06 10.66
N ILE A 5 -3.21 -1.53 9.45
CA ILE A 5 -3.73 -2.08 8.20
C ILE A 5 -2.56 -2.71 7.44
N CYS A 6 -2.73 -3.94 6.95
CA CYS A 6 -1.75 -4.65 6.14
C CYS A 6 -2.31 -4.85 4.72
N ILE A 7 -1.58 -4.34 3.73
CA ILE A 7 -1.81 -4.64 2.31
C ILE A 7 -0.72 -5.62 1.91
N LEU A 8 -1.10 -6.85 1.59
CA LEU A 8 -0.15 -7.93 1.32
C LEU A 8 -0.22 -8.38 -0.15
N GLY A 9 0.94 -8.64 -0.74
CA GLY A 9 1.06 -9.23 -2.07
C GLY A 9 0.56 -8.33 -3.20
N LEU A 10 0.67 -7.01 -3.06
CA LEU A 10 0.33 -6.08 -4.14
C LEU A 10 1.29 -6.32 -5.31
N ARG A 11 0.76 -6.78 -6.44
CA ARG A 11 1.53 -7.08 -7.65
C ARG A 11 1.33 -6.01 -8.69
N PHE A 12 2.42 -5.50 -9.23
CA PHE A 12 2.40 -4.52 -10.32
C PHE A 12 3.56 -4.74 -11.27
N HIS A 13 3.30 -4.48 -12.56
CA HIS A 13 4.36 -4.48 -13.57
C HIS A 13 4.92 -3.07 -13.69
N ALA A 14 6.21 -2.90 -13.38
CA ALA A 14 6.88 -1.60 -13.41
C ALA A 14 8.21 -1.65 -14.14
N ARG A 15 8.67 -0.48 -14.60
CA ARG A 15 9.92 -0.27 -15.35
C ARG A 15 10.99 0.35 -14.46
N HIS A 16 11.09 -0.18 -13.25
CA HIS A 16 12.12 0.18 -12.29
C HIS A 16 13.31 -0.79 -12.42
N GLY A 17 14.51 -0.27 -12.20
CA GLY A 17 15.76 -1.02 -12.35
C GLY A 17 16.91 -0.14 -12.84
N CYS A 18 18.14 -0.60 -12.61
CA CYS A 18 19.37 0.10 -12.99
C CYS A 18 19.77 -0.20 -14.45
N LEU A 19 19.41 -1.37 -14.97
CA LEU A 19 19.79 -1.82 -16.30
C LEU A 19 18.85 -1.26 -17.37
N PRO A 20 19.34 -0.96 -18.58
CA PRO A 20 18.50 -0.53 -19.70
C PRO A 20 17.32 -1.48 -19.97
N GLU A 21 17.55 -2.80 -19.88
CA GLU A 21 16.55 -3.82 -20.14
C GLU A 21 15.42 -3.80 -19.11
N GLU A 22 15.71 -3.49 -17.84
CA GLU A 22 14.69 -3.39 -16.79
C GLU A 22 13.76 -2.19 -17.03
N ARG A 23 14.33 -1.09 -17.53
CA ARG A 23 13.60 0.14 -17.87
C ARG A 23 12.83 -0.01 -19.19
N GLU A 24 13.27 -0.89 -20.08
CA GLU A 24 12.64 -1.15 -21.38
C GLU A 24 11.59 -2.26 -21.36
N LYS A 25 11.83 -3.34 -20.62
CA LYS A 25 10.90 -4.49 -20.59
C LYS A 25 9.97 -4.40 -19.39
N GLY A 26 10.47 -3.89 -18.27
CA GLY A 26 9.79 -3.97 -16.99
C GLY A 26 9.80 -5.39 -16.42
N GLN A 27 9.31 -5.49 -15.19
CA GLN A 27 9.20 -6.74 -14.45
C GLN A 27 8.08 -6.64 -13.42
N GLU A 28 7.66 -7.79 -12.86
CA GLU A 28 6.72 -7.83 -11.74
C GLU A 28 7.43 -7.43 -10.45
N PHE A 29 6.79 -6.55 -9.69
CA PHE A 29 7.15 -6.20 -8.33
C PHE A 29 6.02 -6.63 -7.40
N VAL A 30 6.39 -7.20 -6.26
CA VAL A 30 5.47 -7.61 -5.20
C VAL A 30 5.79 -6.80 -3.96
N LEU A 31 4.78 -6.14 -3.41
CA LEU A 31 4.89 -5.25 -2.26
C LEU A 31 3.96 -5.73 -1.13
N ASP A 32 4.49 -5.65 0.09
CA ASP A 32 3.69 -5.60 1.30
C ASP A 32 3.80 -4.19 1.91
N ALA A 33 2.69 -3.64 2.39
CA ALA A 33 2.64 -2.34 3.06
C ALA A 33 1.90 -2.44 4.39
N GLU A 34 2.45 -1.79 5.41
CA GLU A 34 1.80 -1.65 6.72
C GLU A 34 1.54 -0.17 7.01
N ILE A 35 0.31 0.14 7.37
CA ILE A 35 -0.13 1.49 7.72
C ILE A 35 -0.53 1.50 9.19
N TYR A 36 0.09 2.38 9.96
CA TYR A 36 -0.23 2.63 11.36
C TYR A 36 -0.84 4.01 11.49
N TYR A 37 -2.08 4.09 11.97
CA TYR A 37 -2.76 5.37 12.18
C TYR A 37 -3.76 5.29 13.33
N ASP A 38 -4.17 6.46 13.83
CA ASP A 38 -5.20 6.55 14.87
C ASP A 38 -6.60 6.41 14.27
N ALA A 39 -7.19 5.23 14.39
CA ALA A 39 -8.50 4.92 13.78
C ALA A 39 -9.69 5.24 14.69
N ARG A 40 -9.49 5.98 15.79
CA ARG A 40 -10.57 6.26 16.78
C ARG A 40 -11.83 6.82 16.15
N GLU A 41 -11.70 7.90 15.37
CA GLU A 41 -12.84 8.60 14.78
C GLU A 41 -13.58 7.71 13.77
N ALA A 42 -12.84 7.04 12.89
CA ALA A 42 -13.39 6.12 11.91
C ALA A 42 -14.12 4.94 12.57
N ALA A 43 -13.51 4.32 13.58
CA ALA A 43 -14.04 3.11 14.21
C ALA A 43 -15.23 3.39 15.14
N LEU A 44 -15.20 4.50 15.91
CA LEU A 44 -16.30 4.84 16.81
C LEU A 44 -17.50 5.43 16.07
N GLY A 45 -17.25 6.20 15.00
CA GLY A 45 -18.28 6.85 14.20
C GLY A 45 -18.86 5.98 13.08
N ASP A 46 -18.25 4.83 12.79
CA ASP A 46 -18.53 4.02 11.59
C ASP A 46 -18.50 4.88 10.30
N ASP A 47 -17.54 5.81 10.25
CA ASP A 47 -17.44 6.83 9.20
C ASP A 47 -16.20 6.56 8.34
N LEU A 48 -16.43 6.02 7.15
CA LEU A 48 -15.38 5.78 6.16
C LEU A 48 -14.64 7.06 5.76
N GLY A 49 -15.30 8.23 5.79
CA GLY A 49 -14.66 9.51 5.49
C GLY A 49 -13.61 9.94 6.53
N ARG A 50 -13.52 9.23 7.65
CA ARG A 50 -12.48 9.41 8.69
C ARG A 50 -11.42 8.30 8.65
N ALA A 51 -11.58 7.30 7.80
CA ALA A 51 -10.60 6.24 7.59
C ALA A 51 -9.51 6.68 6.60
N VAL A 52 -8.43 5.91 6.55
CA VAL A 52 -7.44 5.97 5.45
C VAL A 52 -8.00 5.15 4.29
N ASP A 53 -8.06 5.77 3.11
CA ASP A 53 -8.49 5.19 1.81
C ASP A 53 -7.39 5.40 0.76
#